data_AF-A0A431HWX5-F1
#
_entry.id   AF-A0A431HWX5-F1
#
_cell.length_a   1.000
_cell.length_b   1.000
_cell.length_c   1.000
_cell.angle_alpha   90.00
_cell.angle_beta   90.00
_cell.angle_gamma   90.00
#
_symmetry.space_group_name_H-M   'P 1'
#
loop_
_entity.id
_entity.type
_entity.pdbx_description
1 polymer ?
#
loop_
_entity_poly.entity_id
_entity_poly.type
_entity_poly.pdbx_seq_one_letter_code
_entity_poly.pdbx_strand_id
1 'polypeptide(L)' 'MAKIVVVTSGKGGVGKTTTSASFSSGLALRGKRTVVIDFDVGLRNLDLIMGCERRVVYDLINVVNKEA' A
#
# COMPACT_ATOMS: atom_id res chain seq x y z
N MET A 1 18.67 2.13 9.17
CA MET A 1 18.28 1.05 8.25
C MET A 1 16.76 0.99 8.19
N ALA A 2 16.17 0.91 7.00
CA ALA A 2 14.72 0.79 6.85
C ALA A 2 14.25 -0.63 7.22
N LYS A 3 13.03 -0.76 7.76
CA LYS A 3 12.38 -2.06 8.02
C LYS A 3 11.35 -2.33 6.93
N ILE A 4 11.40 -3.51 6.33
CA ILE A 4 10.43 -3.96 5.32
C ILE A 4 9.52 -4.98 6.01
N VAL A 5 8.21 -4.74 5.97
CA VAL A 5 7.19 -5.59 6.59
C VAL A 5 6.18 -5.97 5.53
N VAL A 6 5.98 -7.27 5.30
CA VAL A 6 4.95 -7.78 4.39
C VAL A 6 3.70 -8.16 5.17
N VAL A 7 2.53 -7.73 4.69
CA VAL A 7 1.23 -8.13 5.24
C VAL A 7 0.63 -9.15 4.29
N THR A 8 0.58 -10.41 4.71
CA THR A 8 0.17 -11.54 3.85
C THR A 8 -0.83 -12.47 4.54
N SER A 9 -1.48 -13.34 3.78
CA SER A 9 -2.45 -14.34 4.24
C SER A 9 -2.70 -15.38 3.15
N GLY A 10 -3.10 -16.60 3.51
CA GLY A 10 -3.48 -17.62 2.53
C GLY A 10 -4.87 -17.46 1.88
N LYS A 11 -5.73 -16.54 2.36
CA LYS A 11 -7.11 -16.39 1.89
C LYS A 11 -7.44 -14.95 1.46
N GLY A 12 -8.31 -14.79 0.46
CA GLY A 12 -8.88 -13.50 0.08
C GLY A 12 -9.85 -12.95 1.14
N GLY A 13 -9.99 -11.63 1.22
CA GLY A 13 -11.01 -10.98 2.07
C GLY A 13 -10.75 -10.98 3.58
N VAL A 14 -9.56 -11.37 4.06
CA VAL A 14 -9.24 -11.42 5.50
C VAL A 14 -8.77 -10.09 6.12
N GLY A 15 -8.84 -8.98 5.37
CA GLY A 15 -8.48 -7.65 5.89
C GLY A 15 -7.00 -7.26 5.76
N LYS A 16 -6.24 -7.88 4.84
CA LYS A 16 -4.84 -7.50 4.55
C LYS A 16 -4.69 -6.01 4.27
N THR A 17 -5.46 -5.47 3.31
CA THR A 17 -5.37 -4.07 2.89
C THR A 17 -5.75 -3.11 4.01
N THR A 18 -6.83 -3.41 4.74
CA THR A 18 -7.26 -2.66 5.93
C THR A 18 -6.17 -2.62 7.01
N THR A 19 -5.50 -3.75 7.22
CA THR A 19 -4.39 -3.88 8.17
C THR A 19 -3.19 -3.05 7.71
N SER A 20 -2.78 -3.18 6.44
CA SER A 20 -1.68 -2.40 5.86
C SER A 20 -1.90 -0.88 5.96
N ALA A 21 -3.11 -0.40 5.62
CA ALA A 21 -3.47 1.01 5.68
C ALA A 21 -3.44 1.54 7.13
N SER A 22 -4.09 0.83 8.06
CA SER A 22 -4.16 1.24 9.48
C SER A 22 -2.79 1.20 10.16
N PHE A 23 -2.03 0.12 9.93
CA PHE A 23 -0.71 -0.07 10.51
C PHE A 23 0.28 0.98 10.03
N SER A 24 0.35 1.21 8.72
CA SER A 24 1.24 2.22 8.14
C SER A 24 0.87 3.65 8.58
N SER A 25 -0.43 3.99 8.60
CA SER A 25 -0.92 5.27 9.11
C SER A 25 -0.55 5.47 10.58
N GLY A 26 -0.72 4.44 11.41
CA GLY A 26 -0.35 4.48 12.83
C GLY A 26 1.16 4.64 13.07
N LEU A 27 2.02 4.16 12.15
CA LEU A 27 3.46 4.43 12.20
C LEU A 27 3.77 5.87 11.79
N ALA A 28 3.14 6.36 10.72
CA ALA A 28 3.29 7.72 10.24
C ALA A 28 2.88 8.76 11.29
N LEU A 29 1.72 8.57 11.94
CA LEU A 29 1.23 9.42 13.02
C LEU A 29 2.17 9.47 14.24
N ARG A 30 3.02 8.45 14.42
CA ARG A 30 4.05 8.42 15.47
C ARG A 30 5.39 8.99 15.01
N GLY A 31 5.40 9.77 13.93
CA GLY A 31 6.58 10.44 13.40
C GLY A 31 7.56 9.51 12.66
N LYS A 32 7.15 8.29 12.32
CA LYS A 32 7.98 7.40 11.49
C LYS A 32 7.75 7.73 10.02
N ARG A 33 8.84 7.90 9.26
CA ARG A 33 8.73 8.01 7.80
C ARG A 33 8.34 6.64 7.25
N THR A 34 7.08 6.52 6.82
CA THR A 34 6.48 5.25 6.44
C THR A 34 5.86 5.35 5.04
N VAL A 35 6.10 4.33 4.23
CA VAL A 35 5.44 4.10 2.94
C VAL A 35 4.69 2.78 3.03
N VAL A 36 3.50 2.72 2.44
CA VAL A 36 2.72 1.50 2.25
C VAL A 36 2.58 1.28 0.75
N ILE A 37 2.82 0.05 0.31
CA ILE A 37 2.87 -0.31 -1.11
C ILE A 37 1.77 -1.33 -1.36
N ASP A 38 0.94 -1.08 -2.37
CA ASP A 38 -0.02 -2.07 -2.86
C ASP A 38 0.69 -3.02 -3.84
N PHE A 39 0.61 -4.31 -3.55
CA PHE A 39 1.12 -5.37 -4.43
C PHE A 39 -0.02 -6.11 -5.14
N ASP A 40 -1.28 -5.71 -4.94
CA ASP A 40 -2.42 -6.23 -5.67
C ASP A 40 -2.55 -5.50 -7.01
N VAL A 41 -2.05 -6.13 -8.08
CA VAL A 41 -2.07 -5.58 -9.45
C VAL A 41 -3.47 -5.68 -10.08
N GLY A 42 -4.35 -6.55 -9.57
CA GLY A 42 -5.65 -6.86 -10.18
C GLY A 42 -6.79 -6.02 -9.61
N LEU A 43 -6.84 -5.84 -8.29
CA LEU A 43 -7.90 -5.14 -7.59
C LEU A 43 -7.29 -4.06 -6.69
N ARG A 44 -7.04 -2.89 -7.30
CA ARG A 44 -6.52 -1.68 -6.64
C ARG A 44 -7.43 -1.30 -5.47
N ASN A 45 -7.00 -1.62 -4.25
CA ASN A 45 -7.84 -1.47 -3.06
C ASN A 45 -7.19 -0.56 -2.02
N LEU A 46 -5.86 -0.42 -2.01
CA LEU A 46 -5.19 0.38 -0.99
C LEU A 46 -5.45 1.88 -1.18
N ASP A 47 -5.41 2.36 -2.41
CA ASP A 47 -5.68 3.75 -2.78
C ASP A 47 -7.10 4.20 -2.40
N LEU A 48 -8.09 3.33 -2.60
CA LEU A 48 -9.47 3.53 -2.16
C LEU A 48 -9.56 3.68 -0.64
N ILE A 49 -8.93 2.79 0.12
CA ILE A 49 -8.93 2.86 1.60
C ILE A 49 -8.21 4.12 2.09
N MET A 50 -7.15 4.54 1.40
CA MET A 50 -6.36 5.72 1.75
C MET A 50 -6.94 7.04 1.23
N GLY A 51 -8.04 7.02 0.46
CA GLY A 51 -8.66 8.21 -0.12
C GLY A 51 -7.74 8.96 -1.10
N CYS A 52 -6.95 8.21 -1.87
CA CYS A 52 -6.04 8.77 -2.86
C CYS A 52 -6.25 8.26 -4.28
N GLU A 53 -7.35 7.56 -4.54
CA GLU A 53 -7.68 6.93 -5.83
C GLU A 53 -7.73 7.94 -6.99
N ARG A 54 -8.19 9.16 -6.74
CA ARG A 54 -8.21 10.24 -7.76
C ARG A 54 -6.88 10.97 -7.94
N ARG A 55 -5.85 10.56 -7.20
CA ARG A 55 -4.49 11.13 -7.24
C ARG A 55 -3.46 10.14 -7.80
N VAL A 56 -3.91 8.97 -8.25
CA VAL A 56 -3.03 7.96 -8.87
C VAL A 56 -2.78 8.34 -10.32
N VAL A 57 -1.53 8.68 -10.64
CA VAL A 57 -1.08 8.99 -12.01
C VAL A 57 -0.24 7.84 -12.59
N TYR A 58 0.65 7.30 -11.77
CA TYR A 58 1.50 6.15 -12.09
C TYR A 58 1.38 5.12 -10.97
N ASP A 59 1.47 3.84 -11.32
CA ASP A 59 1.52 2.74 -10.37
C ASP A 59 2.90 2.06 -10.33
N LEU A 60 3.02 1.02 -9.50
CA LEU A 60 4.27 0.29 -9.32
C LEU A 60 4.77 -0.36 -10.62
N ILE A 61 3.87 -0.81 -11.49
CA ILE A 61 4.23 -1.42 -12.77
C ILE A 61 4.82 -0.38 -13.71
N ASN A 62 4.24 0.83 -13.77
CA ASN A 62 4.81 1.91 -14.58
C ASN A 62 6.26 2.23 -14.17
N VAL A 63 6.54 2.29 -12.86
CA VAL A 63 7.88 2.56 -12.34
C VAL A 63 8.86 1.43 -12.71
N VAL A 64 8.45 0.17 -12.57
CA VAL A 64 9.28 -0.99 -12.93
C VAL A 64 9.60 -1.00 -14.42
N ASN A 65 8.64 -0.63 -15.27
CA ASN A 65 8.81 -0.56 -16.73
C ASN A 65 9.51 0.72 -17.21
N LYS A 66 9.82 1.68 -16.33
CA LYS A 66 10.38 3.01 -16.66
C LYS A 66 9.47 3.85 -17.57
N GLU A 67 8.16 3.75 -17.34
CA GLU A 67 7.11 4.50 -18.04
C GLU A 67 6.51 5.61 -17.16
N ALA A 68 7.09 5.83 -15.98
CA ALA A 68 6.71 6.86 -15.02
C ALA A 68 7.52 8.15 -15.18
#